data_AF-A0A961MG16-F1
#
_entry.id   AF-A0A961MG16-F1
#
_cell.length_a   1.000
_cell.length_b   1.000
_cell.length_c   1.000
_cell.angle_alpha   90.00
_cell.angle_beta   90.00
_cell.angle_gamma   90.00
#
_symmetry.space_group_name_H-M   'P 1'
#
loop_
_entity.id
_entity.type
_entity.pdbx_description
1 polymer ?
#
loop_
_entity_poly.entity_id
_entity_poly.type
_entity_poly.pdbx_seq_one_letter_code
_entity_poly.pdbx_strand_id
1 'polypeptide(L)'
;MIRLKVVYGWGRFLRETGVGVHELKAINSERSVANNAGKTSSGRLLPDRPGKAPGGAVVHVRVMETNDLHMNILPYDYFADRPSDTRGLARTATLIAQARAEVANALLFDAGDFLQGSPMGDYFAHERGAAPHPMIAAMNAVGYDAVTLGNHEFSYGLEPLLRA
;
A
#
# COMPACT_ATOMS: atom_id res chain seq x y z
N MET A 1 5.38 -24.22 -0.49
CA MET A 1 6.03 -23.01 0.06
C MET A 1 6.31 -22.07 -1.11
N ILE A 2 5.48 -21.05 -1.32
CA ILE A 2 5.65 -20.08 -2.41
C ILE A 2 6.81 -19.15 -2.03
N ARG A 3 7.85 -19.06 -2.87
CA ARG A 3 8.94 -18.11 -2.68
C ARG A 3 8.70 -16.92 -3.60
N LEU A 4 8.29 -15.79 -3.03
CA LEU A 4 8.12 -14.53 -3.75
C LEU A 4 9.51 -13.92 -4.00
N LYS A 5 9.85 -13.66 -5.27
CA LYS A 5 11.04 -12.86 -5.62
C LYS A 5 10.54 -11.49 -6.07
N VAL A 6 10.75 -10.49 -5.22
CA VAL A 6 10.40 -9.08 -5.51
C VAL A 6 11.55 -8.45 -6.27
N VAL A 7 11.27 -7.88 -7.45
CA VAL A 7 12.21 -7.07 -8.22
C VAL A 7 11.68 -5.64 -8.25
N TYR A 8 12.47 -4.69 -7.75
CA TYR A 8 12.12 -3.27 -7.68
C TYR A 8 12.24 -2.59 -9.05
N GLY A 9 11.22 -1.82 -9.44
CA GLY A 9 11.31 -0.80 -10.50
C GLY A 9 11.16 0.59 -9.90
N TRP A 10 11.94 1.57 -10.37
CA TRP A 10 11.87 2.96 -9.90
C TRP A 10 10.55 3.61 -10.38
N GLY A 11 9.66 3.92 -9.43
CA GLY A 11 8.36 4.56 -9.68
C GLY A 11 8.39 6.09 -9.64
N ARG A 12 7.30 6.73 -10.07
CA ARG A 12 7.12 8.20 -10.11
C ARG A 12 6.67 8.70 -8.73
N PHE A 13 7.48 9.56 -8.10
CA PHE A 13 7.11 10.24 -6.85
C PHE A 13 6.32 11.52 -7.17
N LEU A 14 5.03 11.58 -6.79
CA LEU A 14 4.18 12.77 -6.97
C LEU A 14 4.38 13.72 -5.79
N ARG A 15 5.40 14.59 -5.90
CA ARG A 15 5.89 15.49 -4.82
C ARG A 15 4.84 16.40 -4.19
N GLU A 16 3.70 16.62 -4.84
CA GLU A 16 2.73 17.65 -4.41
C GLU A 16 1.64 17.14 -3.46
N THR A 17 1.57 15.82 -3.17
CA THR A 17 0.48 15.23 -2.36
C THR A 17 0.91 14.19 -1.33
N GLY A 18 2.21 13.90 -1.21
CA GLY A 18 2.71 12.87 -0.27
C GLY A 18 2.43 11.43 -0.71
N VAL A 19 2.09 11.19 -1.98
CA VAL A 19 1.79 9.86 -2.51
C VAL A 19 3.02 9.22 -3.14
N GLY A 20 3.45 8.08 -2.59
CA GLY A 20 4.42 7.18 -3.21
C GLY A 20 3.72 6.16 -4.11
N VAL A 21 4.21 5.95 -5.33
CA VAL A 21 3.73 4.88 -6.23
C VAL A 21 4.90 4.03 -6.70
N HIS A 22 4.83 2.74 -6.40
CA HIS A 22 5.86 1.74 -6.70
C HIS A 22 5.27 0.59 -7.51
N GLU A 23 5.97 0.12 -8.53
CA GLU A 23 5.58 -1.09 -9.28
C GLU A 23 6.48 -2.26 -8.87
N LEU A 24 5.86 -3.34 -8.39
CA LEU A 24 6.52 -4.58 -8.01
C LEU A 24 6.18 -5.68 -9.00
N LYS A 25 7.22 -6.40 -9.44
CA LYS A 25 7.05 -7.63 -10.24
C LYS A 25 7.29 -8.83 -9.34
N ALA A 26 6.25 -9.65 -9.16
CA ALA A 26 6.35 -10.93 -8.48
C ALA A 26 6.46 -12.06 -9.51
N ILE A 27 7.50 -12.88 -9.38
CA ILE A 27 7.71 -14.08 -10.22
C ILE A 27 7.48 -15.31 -9.34
N ASN A 28 6.53 -16.16 -9.71
CA ASN A 28 6.38 -17.47 -9.07
C ASN A 28 7.41 -18.44 -9.65
N SER A 29 8.50 -18.74 -8.94
CA SER A 29 9.46 -19.75 -9.39
C SER A 29 9.16 -21.10 -8.75
N GLU A 30 8.41 -21.97 -9.43
CA GLU A 30 8.37 -23.38 -9.07
C GLU A 30 9.71 -24.02 -9.48
N ARG A 31 10.59 -24.23 -8.51
CA ARG A 31 11.84 -24.96 -8.73
C ARG A 31 11.47 -26.44 -8.79
N SER A 32 11.42 -27.00 -10.01
CA SER A 32 11.29 -28.46 -10.20
C SER A 32 12.40 -29.16 -9.41
N VAL A 33 12.02 -29.84 -8.33
CA VAL A 33 12.90 -30.75 -7.61
C VAL A 33 12.96 -32.01 -8.47
N ALA A 34 13.89 -32.05 -9.43
CA ALA A 34 14.18 -33.26 -10.17
C ALA A 34 14.87 -34.25 -9.22
N ASN A 35 14.12 -35.28 -8.85
CA ASN A 35 14.57 -36.44 -8.09
C ASN A 35 15.81 -37.06 -8.73
N ASN A 36 16.95 -37.00 -8.03
CA ASN A 36 18.11 -37.83 -8.36
C ASN A 36 17.91 -39.20 -7.68
N ALA A 37 16.93 -39.97 -8.16
CA ALA A 37 16.77 -41.38 -7.84
C ALA A 37 17.42 -42.20 -8.97
N GLY A 38 18.47 -42.94 -8.64
CA GLY A 38 19.31 -43.65 -9.60
C GLY A 38 18.57 -44.68 -10.47
N LYS A 39 19.19 -44.98 -11.62
CA LYS A 39 19.10 -46.21 -12.46
C LYS A 39 20.07 -46.02 -13.64
N THR A 40 21.27 -46.62 -13.62
CA THR A 40 21.62 -47.92 -14.23
C THR A 40 21.13 -48.11 -15.68
N SER A 41 22.11 -48.01 -16.59
CA SER A 41 22.32 -48.69 -17.88
C SER A 41 21.14 -49.19 -18.74
N SER A 42 21.27 -48.86 -20.04
CA SER A 42 20.84 -49.54 -21.27
C SER A 42 19.42 -49.25 -21.80
N GLY A 43 19.36 -48.79 -23.05
CA GLY A 43 18.18 -48.93 -23.92
C GLY A 43 17.58 -47.65 -24.49
N ARG A 44 17.98 -47.34 -25.74
CA ARG A 44 17.28 -46.51 -26.75
C ARG A 44 17.10 -45.00 -26.46
N LEU A 45 17.89 -44.19 -27.15
CA LEU A 45 17.75 -42.73 -27.28
C LEU A 45 16.37 -42.38 -27.88
N LEU A 46 15.47 -41.84 -27.07
CA LEU A 46 14.41 -40.95 -27.56
C LEU A 46 15.02 -39.55 -27.69
N PRO A 47 14.63 -38.72 -28.69
CA PRO A 47 15.08 -37.34 -28.74
C PRO A 47 14.52 -36.61 -27.52
N ASP A 48 15.43 -36.21 -26.62
CA ASP A 48 15.16 -35.24 -25.56
C ASP A 48 14.64 -33.97 -26.22
N ARG A 49 13.32 -33.80 -26.24
CA ARG A 49 12.75 -32.47 -26.42
C ARG A 49 12.99 -31.74 -25.12
N PRO A 50 13.69 -30.59 -25.11
CA PRO A 50 13.70 -29.76 -23.92
C PRO A 50 12.27 -29.25 -23.72
N GLY A 51 11.53 -29.92 -22.85
CA GLY A 51 10.27 -29.41 -22.34
C GLY A 51 10.58 -28.12 -21.60
N LYS A 52 10.29 -26.99 -22.25
CA LYS A 52 10.27 -25.68 -21.58
C LYS A 52 9.27 -25.81 -20.43
N ALA A 53 9.78 -25.88 -19.20
CA ALA A 53 8.95 -25.75 -18.01
C ALA A 53 8.05 -24.51 -18.21
N PRO A 54 6.74 -24.57 -17.91
CA PRO A 54 5.89 -23.38 -18.02
C PRO A 54 6.57 -22.28 -17.22
N GLY A 55 7.03 -21.25 -17.92
CA GLY A 55 7.67 -20.10 -17.28
C GLY A 55 6.65 -19.57 -16.28
N GLY A 56 7.00 -19.59 -15.00
CA GLY A 56 6.07 -19.27 -13.94
C GLY A 56 5.37 -17.94 -14.19
N ALA A 57 4.06 -17.90 -13.91
CA ALA A 57 3.25 -16.70 -14.14
C ALA A 57 3.88 -15.49 -13.42
N VAL A 58 4.04 -14.39 -14.16
CA VAL A 58 4.48 -13.11 -13.62
C VAL A 58 3.25 -12.31 -13.25
N VAL A 59 3.19 -11.85 -12.01
CA VAL A 59 2.11 -10.97 -11.52
C VAL A 59 2.70 -9.58 -11.30
N HIS A 60 2.06 -8.58 -11.89
CA HIS A 60 2.37 -7.18 -11.65
C HIS A 60 1.48 -6.66 -10.53
N VAL A 61 2.08 -6.05 -9.52
CA VAL A 61 1.38 -5.45 -8.38
C VAL A 61 1.87 -4.01 -8.23
N ARG A 62 0.94 -3.06 -8.18
CA ARG A 62 1.25 -1.68 -7.80
C ARG A 62 1.09 -1.51 -6.30
N VAL A 63 2.06 -0.91 -5.66
CA VAL A 63 2.02 -0.51 -4.26
C VAL A 63 1.95 1.01 -4.21
N MET A 64 0.93 1.54 -3.55
CA MET A 64 0.73 2.97 -3.33
C MET A 64 0.79 3.23 -1.84
N GLU A 65 1.27 4.41 -1.47
CA GLU A 65 1.50 4.79 -0.09
C GLU A 65 1.10 6.25 0.12
N THR A 66 0.50 6.56 1.26
CA THR A 66 0.49 7.89 1.85
C THR A 66 1.27 7.91 3.16
N ASN A 67 1.75 9.09 3.54
CA ASN A 67 2.40 9.32 4.83
C ASN A 67 2.02 10.71 5.35
N ASP A 68 2.14 10.93 6.66
CA ASP A 68 2.01 12.24 7.31
C ASP A 68 0.70 12.97 6.95
N LEU A 69 -0.42 12.23 6.91
CA LEU A 69 -1.72 12.84 6.57
C LEU A 69 -2.12 13.92 7.58
N HIS A 70 -1.67 13.78 8.83
CA HIS A 70 -1.83 14.73 9.91
C HIS A 70 -3.24 15.30 10.08
N MET A 71 -4.27 14.45 10.03
CA MET A 71 -5.67 14.88 10.11
C MET A 71 -6.09 15.91 9.04
N ASN A 72 -5.43 15.95 7.88
CA ASN A 72 -5.84 16.74 6.73
C ASN A 72 -6.73 15.88 5.82
N ILE A 73 -8.01 15.74 6.19
CA ILE A 73 -8.99 15.00 5.38
C ILE A 73 -9.46 15.85 4.19
N LEU A 74 -9.78 17.11 4.46
CA LEU A 74 -10.33 18.06 3.49
C LEU A 74 -9.21 18.94 2.88
N PRO A 75 -9.39 19.45 1.66
CA PRO A 75 -8.50 20.42 1.04
C PRO A 75 -8.71 21.82 1.63
N TYR A 76 -8.41 21.97 2.92
CA TYR A 76 -8.67 23.17 3.69
C TYR A 76 -7.53 23.48 4.65
N ASP A 77 -7.17 24.76 4.76
CA ASP A 77 -6.21 25.28 5.73
C ASP A 77 -6.97 25.93 6.88
N TYR A 78 -7.06 25.23 8.02
CA TYR A 78 -7.76 25.70 9.21
C TYR A 78 -7.08 26.88 9.92
N PHE A 79 -5.78 27.10 9.70
CA PHE A 79 -5.07 28.23 10.29
C PHE A 79 -5.31 29.52 9.51
N ALA A 80 -5.40 29.41 8.17
CA ALA A 80 -5.67 30.53 7.28
C ALA A 80 -7.15 30.70 6.92
N ASP A 81 -8.02 29.84 7.45
CA ASP A 81 -9.47 29.81 7.20
C ASP A 81 -9.84 29.90 5.72
N ARG A 82 -9.21 29.05 4.90
CA ARG A 82 -9.40 29.05 3.44
C ARG A 82 -9.17 27.67 2.81
N PRO A 83 -9.75 27.42 1.61
CA PRO A 83 -9.42 26.24 0.82
C PRO A 83 -7.92 26.13 0.53
N SER A 84 -7.42 24.90 0.42
CA SER A 84 -6.03 24.59 0.10
C SER A 84 -5.93 23.58 -1.03
N ASP A 85 -5.16 23.92 -2.06
CA ASP A 85 -4.95 23.03 -3.22
C ASP A 85 -3.77 22.06 -3.06
N THR A 86 -3.00 22.18 -1.97
CA THR A 86 -1.74 21.46 -1.76
C THR A 86 -1.80 20.38 -0.69
N ARG A 87 -2.97 20.15 -0.08
CA ARG A 87 -3.16 19.12 0.97
C ARG A 87 -4.56 18.52 0.93
N GLY A 88 -4.77 17.45 1.69
CA GLY A 88 -6.08 16.85 1.91
C GLY A 88 -6.23 15.46 1.29
N LEU A 89 -6.60 14.47 2.11
CA LEU A 89 -6.87 13.10 1.66
C LEU A 89 -7.94 13.04 0.56
N ALA A 90 -8.94 13.92 0.59
CA ALA A 90 -9.98 13.97 -0.46
C ALA A 90 -9.41 14.24 -1.87
N ARG A 91 -8.36 15.06 -1.99
CA ARG A 91 -7.66 15.28 -3.26
C ARG A 91 -6.82 14.06 -3.62
N THR A 92 -6.05 13.57 -2.66
CA THR A 92 -5.21 12.38 -2.80
C THR A 92 -6.01 11.15 -3.24
N ALA A 93 -7.25 10.99 -2.75
CA ALA A 93 -8.16 9.92 -3.13
C ALA A 93 -8.45 9.88 -4.65
N THR A 94 -8.50 11.04 -5.31
CA THR A 94 -8.68 11.11 -6.77
C THR A 94 -7.46 10.54 -7.50
N LEU A 95 -6.25 10.85 -7.01
CA LEU A 95 -5.01 10.32 -7.58
C LEU A 95 -4.88 8.81 -7.34
N ILE A 96 -5.26 8.34 -6.14
CA ILE A 96 -5.31 6.92 -5.79
C ILE A 96 -6.27 6.19 -6.73
N ALA A 97 -7.47 6.72 -6.96
CA ALA A 97 -8.47 6.11 -7.84
C ALA A 97 -7.96 6.03 -9.29
N GLN A 98 -7.32 7.08 -9.80
CA GLN A 98 -6.69 7.09 -11.12
C GLN A 98 -5.57 6.05 -11.22
N ALA A 99 -4.66 6.02 -10.24
CA ALA A 99 -3.56 5.06 -10.21
C ALA A 99 -4.03 3.61 -10.09
N ARG A 100 -5.14 3.35 -9.39
CA ARG A 100 -5.80 2.03 -9.33
C ARG A 100 -6.39 1.63 -10.67
N ALA A 101 -7.01 2.55 -11.41
CA ALA A 101 -7.62 2.26 -12.70
C ALA A 101 -6.61 1.85 -13.79
N GLU A 102 -5.32 2.18 -13.62
CA GLU A 102 -4.26 1.85 -14.58
C GLU A 102 -3.79 0.38 -14.49
N VAL A 103 -4.09 -0.35 -13.42
CA VAL A 103 -3.56 -1.70 -13.17
C VAL A 103 -4.62 -2.65 -12.62
N ALA A 104 -4.44 -3.96 -12.85
CA ALA A 104 -5.37 -4.97 -12.32
C ALA A 104 -5.15 -5.26 -10.82
N ASN A 105 -3.90 -5.21 -10.35
CA ASN A 105 -3.55 -5.49 -8.94
C ASN A 105 -2.89 -4.25 -8.33
N ALA A 106 -3.55 -3.65 -7.35
CA ALA A 106 -3.04 -2.51 -6.59
C ALA A 106 -3.27 -2.72 -5.10
N LEU A 107 -2.30 -2.32 -4.30
CA LEU A 107 -2.36 -2.26 -2.84
C LEU A 107 -2.08 -0.82 -2.38
N LEU A 108 -2.77 -0.38 -1.34
CA LEU A 108 -2.66 0.95 -0.76
C LEU A 108 -2.34 0.86 0.73
N PHE A 109 -1.27 1.53 1.13
CA PHE A 109 -0.82 1.58 2.52
C PHE A 109 -0.73 3.01 3.04
N ASP A 110 -0.79 3.17 4.36
CA ASP A 110 -0.40 4.40 5.04
C ASP A 110 0.79 4.13 5.97
N ALA A 111 1.76 5.04 5.97
CA ALA A 111 3.00 4.92 6.74
C ALA A 111 2.93 5.54 8.15
N GLY A 112 1.79 6.12 8.55
CA GLY A 112 1.57 6.65 9.90
C GLY A 112 1.40 8.17 9.94
N ASP A 113 1.30 8.69 11.16
CA ASP A 113 1.07 10.10 11.46
C ASP A 113 -0.20 10.65 10.79
N PHE A 114 -1.31 9.89 10.91
CA PHE A 114 -2.61 10.23 10.33
C PHE A 114 -3.64 10.72 11.36
N LEU A 115 -3.49 10.40 12.66
CA LEU A 115 -4.47 10.74 13.71
C LEU A 115 -4.28 12.10 14.39
N GLN A 116 -3.17 12.79 14.15
CA GLN A 116 -2.82 14.04 14.84
C GLN A 116 -2.17 15.03 13.87
N GLY A 117 -2.28 16.34 14.13
CA GLY A 117 -1.43 17.34 13.45
C GLY A 117 -2.19 18.47 12.74
N SER A 118 -3.51 18.50 12.84
CA SER A 118 -4.33 19.62 12.38
C SER A 118 -5.34 20.03 13.47
N PRO A 119 -5.94 21.24 13.38
CA PRO A 119 -7.03 21.64 14.26
C PRO A 119 -8.21 20.66 14.27
N MET A 120 -8.45 19.93 13.17
CA MET A 120 -9.43 18.84 13.13
C MET A 120 -9.00 17.68 14.04
N GLY A 121 -7.73 17.30 14.02
CA GLY A 121 -7.16 16.30 14.91
C GLY A 121 -7.32 16.66 16.38
N ASP A 122 -6.95 17.90 16.74
CA ASP A 122 -7.10 18.39 18.11
C ASP A 122 -8.57 18.36 18.56
N TYR A 123 -9.51 18.77 17.69
CA TYR A 123 -10.94 18.73 17.98
C TYR A 123 -11.42 17.31 18.31
N PHE A 124 -11.13 16.33 17.45
CA PHE A 124 -11.61 14.95 17.63
C PHE A 124 -10.85 14.17 18.71
N ALA A 125 -9.66 14.62 19.11
CA ALA A 125 -8.94 14.06 20.26
C ALA A 125 -9.53 14.52 21.60
N HIS A 126 -9.98 15.78 21.71
CA HIS A 126 -10.46 16.37 22.96
C HIS A 126 -11.98 16.26 23.17
N GLU A 127 -12.76 16.49 22.11
CA GLU A 127 -14.19 16.18 22.15
C GLU A 127 -14.32 14.66 22.16
N ARG A 128 -15.23 14.08 22.97
CA ARG A 128 -15.42 12.61 23.04
C ARG A 128 -15.86 12.08 21.66
N GLY A 129 -14.86 11.78 20.83
CA GLY A 129 -14.90 11.87 19.38
C GLY A 129 -16.05 11.18 18.67
N ALA A 130 -16.25 11.58 17.41
CA ALA A 130 -17.15 10.86 16.51
C ALA A 130 -16.70 9.40 16.35
N ALA A 131 -17.65 8.48 16.43
CA ALA A 131 -17.45 7.07 16.10
C ALA A 131 -18.25 6.76 14.82
N PRO A 132 -17.61 6.30 13.73
CA PRO A 132 -16.16 6.09 13.58
C PRO A 132 -15.36 7.40 13.55
N HIS A 133 -14.07 7.32 13.94
CA HIS A 133 -13.15 8.46 13.85
C HIS A 133 -13.09 8.94 12.39
N PRO A 134 -13.17 10.26 12.11
CA PRO A 134 -13.37 10.75 10.75
C PRO A 134 -12.23 10.40 9.80
N MET A 135 -10.98 10.36 10.29
CA MET A 135 -9.86 9.90 9.46
C MET A 135 -10.00 8.41 9.12
N ILE A 136 -10.41 7.58 10.06
CA ILE A 136 -10.64 6.15 9.82
C ILE A 136 -11.79 5.95 8.84
N ALA A 137 -12.88 6.72 8.99
CA ALA A 137 -13.98 6.72 8.04
C ALA A 137 -13.53 7.12 6.62
N ALA A 138 -12.67 8.14 6.51
CA ALA A 138 -12.13 8.59 5.23
C ALA A 138 -11.18 7.55 4.62
N MET A 139 -10.27 6.96 5.38
CA MET A 139 -9.37 5.91 4.92
C MET A 139 -10.14 4.64 4.49
N ASN A 140 -11.20 4.27 5.21
CA ASN A 140 -12.09 3.19 4.80
C ASN A 140 -12.81 3.50 3.48
N ALA A 141 -13.26 4.74 3.28
CA ALA A 141 -13.89 5.16 2.02
C ALA A 141 -12.91 5.18 0.83
N VAL A 142 -11.63 5.51 1.06
CA VAL A 142 -10.57 5.41 0.06
C VAL A 142 -10.16 3.95 -0.18
N GLY A 143 -10.33 3.08 0.82
CA GLY A 143 -10.09 1.65 0.75
C GLY A 143 -8.63 1.28 0.97
N TYR A 144 -8.00 1.73 2.07
CA TYR A 144 -6.65 1.30 2.46
C TYR A 144 -6.61 -0.20 2.80
N ASP A 145 -5.51 -0.88 2.43
CA ASP A 145 -5.30 -2.31 2.70
C ASP A 145 -4.63 -2.55 4.06
N ALA A 146 -3.71 -1.67 4.46
CA ALA A 146 -3.14 -1.64 5.80
C ALA A 146 -2.56 -0.26 6.13
N VAL A 147 -2.33 -0.01 7.42
CA VAL A 147 -1.71 1.22 7.93
C VAL A 147 -0.65 0.84 8.96
N THR A 148 0.38 1.66 9.11
CA THR A 148 1.31 1.59 10.25
C THR A 148 1.03 2.72 11.23
N LEU A 149 1.53 2.57 12.45
CA LEU A 149 1.49 3.63 13.46
C LEU A 149 2.82 4.39 13.42
N GLY A 150 2.73 5.70 13.23
CA GLY A 150 3.84 6.63 13.38
C GLY A 150 3.98 7.08 14.84
N ASN A 151 4.83 8.08 15.08
CA ASN A 151 5.05 8.60 16.42
C ASN A 151 3.87 9.46 16.92
N HIS A 152 3.13 10.09 16.03
CA HIS A 152 2.07 11.02 16.40
C HIS A 152 0.76 10.34 16.79
N GLU A 153 0.55 9.07 16.44
CA GLU A 153 -0.58 8.25 16.90
C GLU A 153 -0.68 8.15 18.44
N PHE A 154 0.43 8.36 19.16
CA PHE A 154 0.48 8.26 20.62
C PHE A 154 0.39 9.62 21.33
N SER A 155 0.31 10.73 20.59
CA SER A 155 0.43 12.10 21.14
C SER A 155 -0.66 12.44 22.17
N TYR A 156 -1.85 11.88 22.01
CA TYR A 156 -2.99 12.10 22.91
C TYR A 156 -3.18 10.95 23.93
N GLY A 157 -2.20 10.05 24.02
CA GLY A 157 -2.27 8.83 24.83
C GLY A 157 -2.92 7.64 24.10
N LEU A 158 -2.99 6.50 24.79
CA LEU A 158 -3.49 5.25 24.19
C LEU A 158 -5.00 5.22 23.97
N GLU A 159 -5.78 5.94 24.80
CA GLU A 159 -7.24 5.86 24.73
C GLU A 159 -7.81 6.40 23.40
N PRO A 160 -7.40 7.58 22.89
CA PRO A 160 -7.84 8.04 21.57
C PRO A 160 -7.43 7.11 20.43
N LEU A 161 -6.20 6.57 20.47
CA LEU A 161 -5.72 5.61 19.47
C LEU A 161 -6.56 4.33 19.45
N LEU A 162 -6.89 3.77 20.62
CA LEU A 162 -7.69 2.55 20.73
C LEU A 162 -9.17 2.75 20.37
N ARG A 163 -9.66 3.99 20.35
CA ARG A 163 -11.03 4.35 19.97
C ARG A 163 -11.17 4.53 18.45
N ALA A 164 -10.11 4.95 17.78
CA ALA A 164 -10.10 5.19 16.34
C ALA A 164 -10.35 3.90 15.56
#